data_AF-A0A7C2W8U7-F1
#
_entry.id   AF-A0A7C2W8U7-F1
#
_cell.length_a   1.000
_cell.length_b   1.000
_cell.length_c   1.000
_cell.angle_alpha   90.00
_cell.angle_beta   90.00
_cell.angle_gamma   90.00
#
_symmetry.space_group_name_H-M   'P 1'
#
loop_
_entity.id
_entity.type
_entity.pdbx_description
1 polymer ?
#
loop_
_entity_poly.entity_id
_entity_poly.type
_entity_poly.pdbx_seq_one_letter_code
_entity_poly.pdbx_strand_id
1 'polypeptide(L)'
;MSWRMVALVCALAGMHCAVAAETPPAALTKTKSSLYPEAVRARVRANVAGRAWAGAVRDDLVKAARPWREMSDDALWALIFGPTIERSWMVWSNGHCPACGQDVPMYTWKIAAMERPWKVQCPHCSEIFPKNDFAAYYQSGLDAQGIFRPENADRSLLFNTEHPDAEDPLRLFGVDDGSGYVEGGKRWRFIGA
;
A
#
# COMPACT_ATOMS: atom_id res chain seq x y z
N MET A 1 63.38 -8.26 -30.63
CA MET A 1 64.17 -7.07 -31.01
C MET A 1 63.20 -5.92 -31.19
N SER A 2 62.95 -5.14 -30.15
CA SER A 2 63.63 -3.86 -29.81
C SER A 2 63.11 -2.67 -30.61
N TRP A 3 62.25 -1.85 -29.98
CA TRP A 3 62.48 -0.41 -29.99
C TRP A 3 61.90 0.25 -28.73
N ARG A 4 62.79 0.78 -27.90
CA ARG A 4 62.52 1.74 -26.84
C ARG A 4 62.43 3.16 -27.42
N MET A 5 61.56 3.98 -26.81
CA MET A 5 61.58 5.46 -26.76
C MET A 5 61.19 6.24 -28.04
N VAL A 6 60.07 6.97 -27.97
CA VAL A 6 59.96 8.41 -28.32
C VAL A 6 58.78 9.05 -27.53
N ALA A 7 59.06 10.23 -26.96
CA ALA A 7 58.18 11.34 -26.51
C ALA A 7 57.13 11.05 -25.42
N LEU A 8 57.26 11.52 -24.17
CA LEU A 8 57.44 12.90 -23.67
C LEU A 8 56.26 13.83 -23.99
N VAL A 9 55.66 14.32 -22.90
CA VAL A 9 54.74 15.49 -22.78
C VAL A 9 53.28 15.26 -23.16
N CYS A 10 52.47 14.96 -22.14
CA CYS A 10 51.29 15.75 -21.79
C CYS A 10 50.94 15.46 -20.32
N ALA A 11 51.83 15.92 -19.43
CA ALA A 11 51.40 16.31 -18.09
C ALA A 11 50.41 17.48 -18.26
N LEU A 12 49.36 17.53 -17.43
CA LEU A 12 48.28 18.54 -17.38
C LEU A 12 46.97 18.17 -18.10
N ALA A 13 46.36 17.05 -17.71
CA ALA A 13 44.89 16.92 -17.74
C ALA A 13 44.38 15.90 -16.70
N GLY A 14 45.07 15.78 -15.57
CA GLY A 14 44.57 15.04 -14.41
C GLY A 14 43.65 15.94 -13.60
N MET A 15 42.55 16.40 -14.20
CA MET A 15 41.47 17.02 -13.46
C MET A 15 40.88 15.91 -12.61
N HIS A 16 41.41 15.77 -11.39
CA HIS A 16 40.83 14.94 -10.36
C HIS A 16 39.46 15.55 -10.12
N CYS A 17 38.44 15.01 -10.79
CA CYS A 17 37.10 15.01 -10.24
C CYS A 17 37.22 14.22 -8.94
N ALA A 18 37.65 14.90 -7.87
CA ALA A 18 37.31 14.52 -6.54
C ALA A 18 35.78 14.54 -6.55
N VAL A 19 35.19 13.36 -6.76
CA VAL A 19 33.83 13.09 -6.35
C VAL A 19 33.87 13.45 -4.88
N ALA A 20 33.35 14.62 -4.54
CA ALA A 20 33.11 14.97 -3.16
C ALA A 20 32.22 13.83 -2.66
N ALA A 21 32.80 12.94 -1.85
CA ALA A 21 32.01 11.97 -1.13
C ALA A 21 30.99 12.82 -0.38
N GLU A 22 29.72 12.76 -0.79
CA GLU A 22 28.65 13.41 -0.08
C GLU A 22 28.78 12.92 1.35
N THR A 23 29.13 13.83 2.25
CA THR A 23 29.12 13.53 3.68
C THR A 23 27.68 13.11 3.94
N PRO A 24 27.43 11.85 4.36
CA PRO A 24 26.06 11.42 4.59
C PRO A 24 25.42 12.44 5.52
N PRO A 25 24.24 12.99 5.16
CA PRO A 25 23.61 14.01 5.97
C PRO A 25 23.55 13.50 7.41
N ALA A 26 24.03 14.32 8.35
CA ALA A 26 24.04 13.97 9.76
C ALA A 26 22.66 13.42 10.12
N ALA A 27 22.62 12.15 10.57
CA ALA A 27 21.37 11.48 10.85
C ALA A 27 20.55 12.36 11.81
N LEU A 28 19.44 12.90 11.34
CA LEU A 28 18.55 13.73 12.15
C LEU A 28 17.86 12.82 13.16
N THR A 29 18.52 12.55 14.27
CA THR A 29 18.00 11.65 15.30
C THR A 29 16.89 12.35 16.06
N LYS A 30 15.72 11.70 16.15
CA LYS A 30 14.59 12.21 16.91
C LYS A 30 14.94 12.32 18.40
N THR A 31 15.07 13.54 18.92
CA THR A 31 15.43 13.79 20.34
C THR A 31 14.23 13.88 21.28
N LYS A 32 13.03 14.16 20.76
CA LYS A 32 11.79 14.27 21.55
C LYS A 32 10.53 13.90 20.75
N SER A 33 9.44 13.58 21.45
CA SER A 33 8.14 13.34 20.79
C SER A 33 7.62 14.63 20.18
N SER A 34 6.95 14.49 19.03
CA SER A 34 6.25 15.59 18.36
C SER A 34 4.76 15.64 18.72
N LEU A 35 4.21 14.52 19.25
CA LEU A 35 2.78 14.37 19.51
C LEU A 35 2.42 14.64 20.97
N TYR A 36 3.32 14.29 21.91
CA TYR A 36 3.05 14.33 23.34
C TYR A 36 4.21 14.95 24.13
N PRO A 37 3.95 15.96 24.99
CA PRO A 37 4.96 16.54 25.88
C PRO A 37 5.56 15.51 26.85
N GLU A 38 6.78 15.77 27.34
CA GLU A 38 7.46 14.84 28.26
C GLU A 38 6.67 14.56 29.54
N ALA A 39 6.07 15.59 30.14
CA ALA A 39 5.26 15.44 31.35
C ALA A 39 4.09 14.45 31.18
N VAL A 40 3.47 14.42 30.00
CA VAL A 40 2.40 13.47 29.69
C VAL A 40 2.96 12.05 29.62
N ARG A 41 4.07 11.87 28.90
CA ARG A 41 4.72 10.55 28.75
C ARG A 41 5.23 10.01 30.09
N ALA A 42 5.81 10.86 30.93
CA ALA A 42 6.27 10.50 32.27
C ALA A 42 5.10 10.00 33.15
N ARG A 43 3.95 10.69 33.12
CA ARG A 43 2.76 10.25 33.84
C ARG A 43 2.22 8.91 33.33
N VAL A 44 2.21 8.69 32.01
CA VAL A 44 1.82 7.40 31.42
C VAL A 44 2.76 6.29 31.90
N ARG A 45 4.08 6.52 31.86
CA ARG A 45 5.08 5.55 32.35
C ARG A 45 4.88 5.23 33.84
N ALA A 46 4.64 6.23 34.68
CA ALA A 46 4.36 6.04 36.10
C ALA A 46 3.07 5.24 36.33
N ASN A 47 2.02 5.50 35.56
CA ASN A 47 0.77 4.74 35.65
C ASN A 47 0.98 3.27 35.27
N VAL A 48 1.69 3.01 34.17
CA VAL A 48 2.03 1.64 33.71
C VAL A 48 2.84 0.88 34.75
N ALA A 49 3.79 1.54 35.43
CA ALA A 49 4.60 0.93 36.46
C ALA A 49 3.82 0.67 37.77
N GLY A 50 2.90 1.57 38.13
CA GLY A 50 2.21 1.53 39.41
C GLY A 50 0.81 0.89 39.40
N ARG A 51 0.27 0.53 38.24
CA ARG A 51 -1.13 0.05 38.11
C ARG A 51 -1.22 -1.15 37.16
N ALA A 52 -1.72 -2.28 37.67
CA ALA A 52 -1.85 -3.52 36.90
C ALA A 52 -2.70 -3.34 35.63
N TRP A 53 -3.83 -2.62 35.71
CA TRP A 53 -4.68 -2.35 34.54
C TRP A 53 -3.96 -1.54 33.46
N ALA A 54 -3.07 -0.62 33.84
CA ALA A 54 -2.33 0.19 32.88
C ALA A 54 -1.22 -0.63 32.21
N GLY A 55 -0.60 -1.57 32.95
CA GLY A 55 0.29 -2.57 32.40
C GLY A 55 -0.40 -3.45 31.35
N ALA A 56 -1.60 -3.94 31.66
CA ALA A 56 -2.39 -4.75 30.71
C ALA A 56 -2.71 -3.98 29.41
N VAL A 57 -3.15 -2.72 29.51
CA VAL A 57 -3.40 -1.87 28.33
C VAL A 57 -2.14 -1.67 27.50
N ARG A 58 -0.96 -1.44 28.12
CA ARG A 58 0.31 -1.38 27.39
C ARG A 58 0.56 -2.69 26.63
N ASP A 59 0.40 -3.82 27.29
CA ASP A 59 0.72 -5.13 26.71
C ASP A 59 -0.20 -5.46 25.53
N ASP A 60 -1.47 -5.15 25.63
CA ASP A 60 -2.44 -5.29 24.55
C ASP A 60 -2.07 -4.41 23.34
N LEU A 61 -1.71 -3.15 23.58
CA LEU A 61 -1.27 -2.22 22.52
C LEU A 61 0.03 -2.69 21.84
N VAL A 62 1.01 -3.15 22.61
CA VAL A 62 2.28 -3.69 22.08
C VAL A 62 2.02 -4.96 21.27
N LYS A 63 1.09 -5.82 21.72
CA LYS A 63 0.67 -7.00 20.99
C LYS A 63 -0.03 -6.62 19.68
N ALA A 64 -0.94 -5.65 19.69
CA ALA A 64 -1.64 -5.17 18.50
C ALA A 64 -0.69 -4.48 17.49
N ALA A 65 0.36 -3.81 17.96
CA ALA A 65 1.36 -3.17 17.10
C ALA A 65 2.36 -4.15 16.49
N ARG A 66 2.46 -5.38 17.02
CA ARG A 66 3.47 -6.36 16.65
C ARG A 66 3.51 -6.69 15.15
N PRO A 67 2.38 -6.95 14.45
CA PRO A 67 2.41 -7.31 13.03
C PRO A 67 3.03 -6.21 12.16
N TRP A 68 2.75 -4.94 12.47
CA TRP A 68 3.30 -3.79 11.75
C TRP A 68 4.80 -3.63 11.98
N ARG A 69 5.26 -3.85 13.21
CA ARG A 69 6.68 -3.73 13.59
C ARG A 69 7.52 -4.86 12.98
N GLU A 70 6.94 -6.05 12.80
CA GLU A 70 7.64 -7.22 12.28
C GLU A 70 7.63 -7.28 10.74
N MET A 71 6.85 -6.42 10.09
CA MET A 71 6.82 -6.26 8.64
C MET A 71 8.06 -5.51 8.14
N SER A 72 8.63 -5.91 7.01
CA SER A 72 9.76 -5.18 6.39
C SER A 72 9.31 -3.83 5.85
N ASP A 73 10.24 -2.89 5.70
CA ASP A 73 9.96 -1.58 5.10
C ASP A 73 9.35 -1.72 3.69
N ASP A 74 9.84 -2.67 2.88
CA ASP A 74 9.29 -2.96 1.54
C ASP A 74 7.85 -3.46 1.61
N ALA A 75 7.54 -4.35 2.56
CA ALA A 75 6.19 -4.86 2.72
C ALA A 75 5.24 -3.79 3.25
N LEU A 76 5.68 -2.93 4.16
CA LEU A 76 4.93 -1.75 4.62
C LEU A 76 4.67 -0.77 3.47
N TRP A 77 5.68 -0.53 2.64
CA TRP A 77 5.56 0.34 1.46
C TRP A 77 4.56 -0.22 0.45
N ALA A 78 4.58 -1.53 0.22
CA ALA A 78 3.67 -2.21 -0.70
C ALA A 78 2.20 -2.25 -0.24
N LEU A 79 1.87 -1.90 1.02
CA LEU A 79 0.49 -1.78 1.49
C LEU A 79 -0.24 -0.56 0.91
N ILE A 80 0.49 0.42 0.39
CA ILE A 80 -0.09 1.66 -0.16
C ILE A 80 0.03 1.65 -1.67
N PHE A 81 -1.11 1.66 -2.35
CA PHE A 81 -1.10 1.81 -3.80
C PHE A 81 -0.70 3.23 -4.24
N GLY A 82 0.00 3.29 -5.37
CA GLY A 82 0.47 4.54 -5.97
C GLY A 82 -0.67 5.49 -6.40
N PRO A 83 -0.37 6.79 -6.56
CA PRO A 83 -1.38 7.82 -6.84
C PRO A 83 -2.04 7.73 -8.23
N THR A 84 -1.65 6.77 -9.07
CA THR A 84 -2.25 6.52 -10.38
C THR A 84 -3.63 5.86 -10.29
N ILE A 85 -3.97 5.28 -9.14
CA ILE A 85 -5.33 4.84 -8.81
C ILE A 85 -6.06 6.03 -8.17
N GLU A 86 -7.20 6.43 -8.75
CA GLU A 86 -8.02 7.51 -8.20
C GLU A 86 -8.55 7.12 -6.81
N ARG A 87 -8.26 7.96 -5.82
CA ARG A 87 -8.76 7.77 -4.47
C ARG A 87 -10.16 8.33 -4.33
N SER A 88 -11.00 7.56 -3.66
CA SER A 88 -12.30 7.95 -3.17
C SER A 88 -12.29 7.99 -1.66
N TRP A 89 -13.24 8.70 -1.07
CA TRP A 89 -13.44 8.64 0.37
C TRP A 89 -14.11 7.32 0.79
N MET A 90 -14.92 6.71 -0.09
CA MET A 90 -15.72 5.52 0.19
C MET A 90 -15.93 4.68 -1.07
N VAL A 91 -16.28 3.40 -0.92
CA VAL A 91 -16.63 2.51 -2.05
C VAL A 91 -17.76 3.13 -2.86
N TRP A 92 -18.84 3.50 -2.17
CA TRP A 92 -19.91 4.38 -2.63
C TRP A 92 -20.61 4.94 -1.39
N SER A 93 -20.52 6.25 -1.17
CA SER A 93 -20.86 6.90 0.12
C SER A 93 -22.28 6.66 0.62
N ASN A 94 -23.26 6.60 -0.27
CA ASN A 94 -24.66 6.27 0.01
C ASN A 94 -25.12 5.04 -0.80
N GLY A 95 -24.20 4.11 -1.03
CA GLY A 95 -24.41 2.95 -1.88
C GLY A 95 -24.94 1.73 -1.15
N HIS A 96 -25.14 0.68 -1.93
CA HIS A 96 -25.51 -0.66 -1.49
C HIS A 96 -24.51 -1.70 -1.98
N CYS A 97 -24.56 -2.91 -1.46
CA CYS A 97 -23.81 -4.04 -2.02
C CYS A 97 -24.41 -4.47 -3.36
N PRO A 98 -23.61 -4.65 -4.44
CA PRO A 98 -24.17 -5.05 -5.74
C PRO A 98 -24.69 -6.50 -5.73
N ALA A 99 -24.26 -7.35 -4.80
CA ALA A 99 -24.74 -8.73 -4.71
C ALA A 99 -26.06 -8.88 -3.95
N CYS A 100 -26.26 -8.15 -2.85
CA CYS A 100 -27.43 -8.34 -1.98
C CYS A 100 -28.38 -7.14 -1.93
N GLY A 101 -28.04 -6.02 -2.57
CA GLY A 101 -28.85 -4.81 -2.64
C GLY A 101 -29.04 -4.06 -1.32
N GLN A 102 -28.50 -4.58 -0.21
CA GLN A 102 -28.59 -3.92 1.11
C GLN A 102 -27.65 -2.72 1.18
N ASP A 103 -28.09 -1.66 1.87
CA ASP A 103 -27.32 -0.44 2.04
C ASP A 103 -25.99 -0.69 2.78
N VAL A 104 -24.90 -0.16 2.22
CA VAL A 104 -23.55 -0.20 2.81
C VAL A 104 -22.95 1.21 2.71
N PRO A 105 -23.52 2.20 3.42
CA PRO A 105 -23.08 3.57 3.32
C PRO A 105 -21.72 3.76 4.01
N MET A 106 -20.94 4.73 3.54
CA MET A 106 -19.74 5.21 4.21
C MET A 106 -18.78 4.08 4.67
N TYR A 107 -18.44 4.05 5.96
CA TYR A 107 -17.45 3.17 6.58
C TYR A 107 -17.97 1.75 6.89
N THR A 108 -19.08 1.33 6.30
CA THR A 108 -19.74 0.06 6.67
C THR A 108 -19.08 -1.17 6.00
N TRP A 109 -18.29 -0.96 4.93
CA TRP A 109 -17.49 -2.03 4.32
C TRP A 109 -16.43 -2.56 5.30
N LYS A 110 -16.31 -3.88 5.42
CA LYS A 110 -15.31 -4.52 6.28
C LYS A 110 -13.98 -4.61 5.53
N ILE A 111 -12.95 -3.97 6.08
CA ILE A 111 -11.59 -3.97 5.51
C ILE A 111 -10.67 -4.70 6.48
N ALA A 112 -9.98 -5.73 5.98
CA ALA A 112 -9.01 -6.52 6.72
C ALA A 112 -7.72 -6.64 5.89
N ALA A 113 -7.08 -5.51 5.60
CA ALA A 113 -6.04 -5.40 4.57
C ALA A 113 -4.83 -6.35 4.75
N MET A 114 -4.52 -6.76 5.98
CA MET A 114 -3.48 -7.77 6.24
C MET A 114 -3.93 -9.20 5.95
N GLU A 115 -5.19 -9.53 6.26
CA GLU A 115 -5.74 -10.88 6.09
C GLU A 115 -6.22 -11.11 4.65
N ARG A 116 -6.74 -10.05 4.03
CA ARG A 116 -7.37 -10.04 2.71
C ARG A 116 -6.95 -8.75 1.98
N PRO A 117 -5.69 -8.67 1.53
CA PRO A 117 -5.20 -7.50 0.82
C PRO A 117 -6.00 -7.28 -0.46
N TRP A 118 -6.18 -6.00 -0.84
CA TRP A 118 -6.92 -5.60 -2.04
C TRP A 118 -8.38 -6.02 -2.08
N LYS A 119 -8.99 -6.32 -0.92
CA LYS A 119 -10.39 -6.73 -0.83
C LYS A 119 -11.15 -5.96 0.24
N VAL A 120 -12.44 -5.80 0.00
CA VAL A 120 -13.46 -5.36 0.97
C VAL A 120 -14.55 -6.41 1.08
N GLN A 121 -15.20 -6.49 2.24
CA GLN A 121 -16.28 -7.44 2.48
C GLN A 121 -17.59 -6.74 2.83
N CYS A 122 -18.69 -7.17 2.20
CA CYS A 122 -20.03 -6.71 2.55
C CYS A 122 -20.40 -7.19 3.96
N PRO A 123 -20.88 -6.32 4.85
CA PRO A 123 -21.24 -6.71 6.21
C PRO A 123 -22.49 -7.59 6.29
N HIS A 124 -23.35 -7.56 5.27
CA HIS A 124 -24.67 -8.22 5.25
C HIS A 124 -24.63 -9.62 4.65
N CYS A 125 -24.06 -9.76 3.44
CA CYS A 125 -24.00 -11.04 2.72
C CYS A 125 -22.62 -11.70 2.75
N SER A 126 -21.62 -11.07 3.39
CA SER A 126 -20.24 -11.58 3.47
C SER A 126 -19.50 -11.71 2.14
N GLU A 127 -20.09 -11.26 1.04
CA GLU A 127 -19.46 -11.19 -0.27
C GLU A 127 -18.19 -10.35 -0.27
N ILE A 128 -17.20 -10.79 -1.05
CA ILE A 128 -15.88 -10.18 -1.14
C ILE A 128 -15.72 -9.51 -2.51
N PHE A 129 -15.25 -8.27 -2.49
CA PHE A 129 -15.02 -7.46 -3.68
C PHE A 129 -13.63 -6.83 -3.67
N PRO A 130 -13.05 -6.52 -4.85
CA PRO A 130 -13.58 -6.88 -6.16
C PRO A 130 -13.48 -8.39 -6.43
N LYS A 131 -14.15 -8.85 -7.47
CA LYS A 131 -14.26 -10.28 -7.81
C LYS A 131 -13.08 -10.83 -8.61
N ASN A 132 -12.23 -9.95 -9.16
CA ASN A 132 -10.96 -10.33 -9.80
C ASN A 132 -9.79 -10.39 -8.81
N ASP A 133 -8.71 -11.05 -9.20
CA ASP A 133 -7.41 -10.94 -8.53
C ASP A 133 -6.77 -9.58 -8.86
N PHE A 134 -7.16 -8.55 -8.10
CA PHE A 134 -6.64 -7.20 -8.30
C PHE A 134 -5.14 -7.10 -8.00
N ALA A 135 -4.60 -7.91 -7.08
CA ALA A 135 -3.19 -7.86 -6.74
C ALA A 135 -2.33 -8.29 -7.92
N ALA A 136 -2.69 -9.39 -8.59
CA ALA A 136 -2.03 -9.84 -9.81
C ALA A 136 -2.17 -8.81 -10.95
N TYR A 137 -3.37 -8.27 -11.14
CA TYR A 137 -3.61 -7.21 -12.14
C TYR A 137 -2.75 -5.97 -11.88
N TYR A 138 -2.70 -5.49 -10.63
CA TYR A 138 -1.88 -4.36 -10.22
C TYR A 138 -0.39 -4.61 -10.49
N GLN A 139 0.13 -5.77 -10.09
CA GLN A 139 1.53 -6.14 -10.29
C GLN A 139 1.90 -6.21 -11.77
N SER A 140 1.01 -6.74 -12.62
CA SER A 140 1.25 -6.83 -14.07
C SER A 140 1.41 -5.46 -14.76
N GLY A 141 0.88 -4.39 -14.16
CA GLY A 141 0.95 -3.03 -14.70
C GLY A 141 2.06 -2.16 -14.12
N LEU A 142 2.93 -2.67 -13.26
CA LEU A 142 4.03 -1.88 -12.69
C LEU A 142 5.13 -1.64 -13.74
N ASP A 143 5.50 -0.37 -13.94
CA ASP A 143 6.68 -0.02 -14.74
C ASP A 143 8.01 -0.24 -13.98
N ALA A 144 9.14 0.02 -14.63
CA ALA A 144 10.47 -0.16 -14.04
C ALA A 144 10.71 0.70 -12.78
N GLN A 145 9.89 1.72 -12.55
CA GLN A 145 9.92 2.59 -11.39
C GLN A 145 8.91 2.17 -10.31
N GLY A 146 8.18 1.08 -10.51
CA GLY A 146 7.13 0.61 -9.62
C GLY A 146 5.87 1.48 -9.65
N ILE A 147 5.66 2.27 -10.71
CA ILE A 147 4.43 3.04 -10.89
C ILE A 147 3.44 2.18 -11.68
N PHE A 148 2.23 2.05 -11.14
CA PHE A 148 1.16 1.33 -11.82
C PHE A 148 0.64 2.11 -13.03
N ARG A 149 0.72 1.48 -14.20
CA ARG A 149 0.24 1.94 -15.50
C ARG A 149 -0.88 1.00 -15.96
N PRO A 150 -2.17 1.37 -15.81
CA PRO A 150 -3.29 0.53 -16.22
C PRO A 150 -3.20 0.07 -17.69
N GLU A 151 -2.61 0.88 -18.56
CA GLU A 151 -2.37 0.59 -19.97
C GLU A 151 -1.38 -0.56 -20.21
N ASN A 152 -0.50 -0.86 -19.25
CA ASN A 152 0.46 -1.96 -19.30
C ASN A 152 -0.07 -3.22 -18.60
N ALA A 153 -1.13 -3.09 -17.82
CA ALA A 153 -1.64 -4.19 -17.00
C ALA A 153 -2.30 -5.28 -17.85
N ASP A 154 -2.15 -6.53 -17.43
CA ASP A 154 -2.72 -7.69 -18.10
C ASP A 154 -4.25 -7.71 -17.92
N ARG A 155 -4.96 -7.22 -18.93
CA ARG A 155 -6.42 -7.17 -18.95
C ARG A 155 -7.07 -8.55 -18.96
N SER A 156 -6.34 -9.63 -19.23
CA SER A 156 -6.87 -10.99 -19.13
C SER A 156 -7.19 -11.39 -17.70
N LEU A 157 -6.67 -10.66 -16.70
CA LEU A 157 -6.97 -10.83 -15.27
C LEU A 157 -8.25 -10.10 -14.82
N LEU A 158 -8.89 -9.33 -15.69
CA LEU A 158 -10.12 -8.58 -15.39
C LEU A 158 -11.37 -9.45 -15.59
N PHE A 159 -11.51 -10.47 -14.74
CA PHE A 159 -12.69 -11.32 -14.67
C PHE A 159 -12.97 -11.76 -13.23
N ASN A 160 -14.21 -12.10 -12.94
CA ASN A 160 -14.63 -12.68 -11.68
C ASN A 160 -14.03 -14.09 -11.56
N THR A 161 -13.15 -14.31 -10.58
CA THR A 161 -12.45 -15.59 -10.42
C THR A 161 -13.38 -16.76 -10.06
N GLU A 162 -14.59 -16.46 -9.56
CA GLU A 162 -15.63 -17.46 -9.30
C GLU A 162 -16.38 -17.87 -10.58
N HIS A 163 -16.27 -17.07 -11.64
CA HIS A 163 -16.92 -17.26 -12.95
C HIS A 163 -15.89 -17.10 -14.10
N PRO A 164 -14.92 -18.03 -14.22
CA PRO A 164 -13.78 -17.91 -15.13
C PRO A 164 -14.11 -18.18 -16.60
N ASP A 165 -15.29 -18.72 -16.91
CA ASP A 165 -15.71 -18.97 -18.28
C ASP A 165 -15.99 -17.66 -19.02
N ALA A 166 -15.64 -17.61 -20.31
CA ALA A 166 -15.79 -16.39 -21.13
C ALA A 166 -17.27 -16.02 -21.37
N GLU A 167 -18.13 -17.04 -21.45
CA GLU A 167 -19.56 -16.91 -21.75
C GLU A 167 -20.44 -16.82 -20.49
N ASP A 168 -19.86 -16.88 -19.29
CA ASP A 168 -20.62 -16.75 -18.05
C ASP A 168 -21.14 -15.30 -17.91
N PRO A 169 -22.46 -15.10 -17.72
CA PRO A 169 -23.02 -13.76 -17.56
C PRO A 169 -22.47 -12.99 -16.34
N LEU A 170 -21.95 -13.69 -15.34
CA LEU A 170 -21.35 -13.10 -14.13
C LEU A 170 -19.83 -12.90 -14.25
N ARG A 171 -19.23 -13.20 -15.41
CA ARG A 171 -17.79 -13.02 -15.65
C ARG A 171 -17.28 -11.63 -15.29
N LEU A 172 -18.06 -10.58 -15.55
CA LEU A 172 -17.67 -9.19 -15.30
C LEU A 172 -18.27 -8.60 -14.02
N PHE A 173 -19.12 -9.36 -13.33
CA PHE A 173 -19.76 -8.90 -12.11
C PHE A 173 -18.72 -8.61 -11.02
N GLY A 174 -18.78 -7.42 -10.43
CA GLY A 174 -17.91 -7.01 -9.33
C GLY A 174 -16.43 -6.87 -9.67
N VAL A 175 -16.05 -6.89 -10.96
CA VAL A 175 -14.66 -6.71 -11.41
C VAL A 175 -14.26 -5.24 -11.32
N ASP A 176 -13.10 -4.97 -10.72
CA ASP A 176 -12.54 -3.62 -10.56
C ASP A 176 -11.15 -3.57 -11.21
N ASP A 177 -10.94 -2.57 -12.05
CA ASP A 177 -9.68 -2.31 -12.76
C ASP A 177 -8.85 -1.18 -12.12
N GLY A 178 -9.23 -0.76 -10.91
CA GLY A 178 -8.65 0.34 -10.16
C GLY A 178 -9.49 1.62 -10.29
N SER A 179 -10.41 1.69 -11.24
CA SER A 179 -11.36 2.80 -11.37
C SER A 179 -12.71 2.53 -10.69
N GLY A 180 -12.95 1.32 -10.22
CA GLY A 180 -14.22 0.86 -9.66
C GLY A 180 -15.07 0.03 -10.64
N TYR A 181 -15.83 -0.91 -10.10
CA TYR A 181 -16.86 -1.67 -10.81
C TYR A 181 -18.04 -0.75 -11.18
N VAL A 182 -18.61 -0.90 -12.38
CA VAL A 182 -19.73 -0.07 -12.86
C VAL A 182 -20.90 -0.92 -13.32
N GLU A 183 -22.10 -0.59 -12.84
CA GLU A 183 -23.35 -1.24 -13.23
C GLU A 183 -24.51 -0.25 -13.04
N GLY A 184 -25.45 -0.20 -14.00
CA GLY A 184 -26.65 0.66 -13.88
C GLY A 184 -26.35 2.15 -13.66
N GLY A 185 -25.23 2.66 -14.17
CA GLY A 185 -24.79 4.05 -13.95
C GLY A 185 -24.26 4.34 -12.54
N LYS A 186 -24.07 3.30 -11.71
CA LYS A 186 -23.45 3.37 -10.38
C LYS A 186 -22.01 2.86 -10.47
N ARG A 187 -21.17 3.29 -9.53
CA ARG A 187 -19.75 2.92 -9.47
C ARG A 187 -19.36 2.57 -8.05
N TRP A 188 -18.76 1.39 -7.88
CA TRP A 188 -18.20 0.90 -6.63
C TRP A 188 -16.68 0.91 -6.72
N ARG A 189 -16.03 1.82 -6.01
CA ARG A 189 -14.57 1.92 -5.97
C ARG A 189 -14.04 0.99 -4.88
N PHE A 190 -13.97 -0.31 -5.14
CA PHE A 190 -13.56 -1.28 -4.11
C PHE A 190 -12.09 -1.13 -3.73
N ILE A 191 -11.25 -0.75 -4.70
CA ILE A 191 -9.81 -0.55 -4.48
C ILE A 191 -9.48 0.88 -4.05
N GLY A 192 -10.06 1.88 -4.71
CA GLY A 192 -9.70 3.28 -4.50
C GLY A 192 -10.27 3.91 -3.21
N ALA A 193 -11.11 3.20 -2.47
CA ALA A 193 -11.81 3.69 -1.27
C ALA A 193 -11.01 3.58 0.04
#